data_AF-A0A2E2K614-F1
#
_entry.id   AF-A0A2E2K614-F1
#
_cell.length_a   1.000
_cell.length_b   1.000
_cell.length_c   1.000
_cell.angle_alpha   90.00
_cell.angle_beta   90.00
_cell.angle_gamma   90.00
#
_symmetry.space_group_name_H-M   'P 1'
#
loop_
_entity.id
_entity.type
_entity.pdbx_description
1 polymer ?
#
loop_
_entity_poly.entity_id
_entity_poly.type
_entity_poly.pdbx_seq_one_letter_code
_entity_poly.pdbx_strand_id
1 'polypeptide(L)' 'MRRQKRDMSDRAFHKGYQAGFSGRNKEMCPHQQETLRQNWLTGWREGRQDSWEGYSQVEALQRTYAQ' A
#
# COMPACT_ATOMS: atom_id res chain seq x y z
N MET A 1 4.14 -5.19 25.93
CA MET A 1 3.71 -5.15 24.52
C MET A 1 4.92 -5.34 23.59
N ARG A 2 5.31 -6.58 23.29
CA ARG A 2 6.27 -6.86 22.21
C ARG A 2 5.49 -6.96 20.91
N ARG A 3 5.17 -5.82 20.30
CA ARG A 3 4.65 -5.82 18.92
C ARG A 3 5.86 -6.16 18.04
N GLN A 4 5.89 -7.37 17.45
CA GLN A 4 6.82 -7.64 16.35
C GLN A 4 6.67 -6.48 15.37
N LYS A 5 7.77 -5.79 15.06
CA LYS A 5 7.75 -4.78 14.00
C LYS A 5 7.35 -5.54 12.74
N ARG A 6 6.13 -5.28 12.24
CA ARG A 6 5.76 -5.65 10.86
C ARG A 6 6.91 -5.29 9.95
N ASP A 7 7.20 -6.19 9.00
CA ASP A 7 8.27 -6.02 8.04
C ASP A 7 8.18 -4.61 7.43
N MET A 8 9.33 -3.96 7.26
CA MET A 8 9.39 -2.64 6.62
C MET A 8 8.81 -2.71 5.21
N SER A 9 8.99 -3.85 4.54
CA SER A 9 8.43 -4.17 3.23
C SER A 9 6.90 -4.16 3.23
N ASP A 10 6.28 -4.89 4.16
CA ASP A 10 4.82 -4.92 4.30
C ASP A 10 4.29 -3.52 4.60
N ARG A 11 4.96 -2.77 5.47
CA ARG A 11 4.54 -1.41 5.79
C ARG A 11 4.62 -0.50 4.57
N ALA A 12 5.68 -0.61 3.78
CA ALA A 12 5.85 0.14 2.55
C ALA A 12 4.71 -0.19 1.57
N PHE A 13 4.39 -1.47 1.39
CA PHE A 13 3.26 -1.92 0.58
C PHE A 13 1.92 -1.32 1.03
N HIS A 14 1.56 -1.46 2.31
CA HIS A 14 0.29 -0.95 2.83
C HIS A 14 0.17 0.58 2.69
N LYS A 15 1.28 1.30 2.87
CA LYS A 15 1.32 2.76 2.67
C LYS A 15 1.19 3.13 1.20
N GLY A 16 1.78 2.35 0.32
CA GLY A 16 1.60 2.47 -1.12
C GLY A 16 0.15 2.30 -1.52
N TYR A 17 -0.48 1.21 -1.07
CA TYR A 17 -1.88 0.90 -1.33
C TYR A 17 -2.81 2.03 -0.92
N GLN A 18 -2.69 2.50 0.32
CA GLN A 18 -3.51 3.62 0.80
C GLN A 18 -3.34 4.88 -0.08
N ALA A 19 -2.11 5.17 -0.52
CA ALA A 19 -1.83 6.32 -1.38
C ALA A 19 -2.44 6.14 -2.79
N GLY A 20 -2.35 4.94 -3.37
CA GLY A 20 -2.93 4.62 -4.67
C GLY A 20 -4.46 4.68 -4.66
N PHE A 21 -5.07 4.11 -3.63
CA PHE A 21 -6.52 4.13 -3.43
C PHE A 21 -7.05 5.56 -3.24
N SER A 22 -6.31 6.40 -2.52
CA SER A 22 -6.65 7.82 -2.34
C SER A 22 -6.39 8.69 -3.57
N GLY A 23 -5.86 8.13 -4.67
CA GLY A 23 -5.54 8.87 -5.90
C GLY A 23 -4.30 9.77 -5.81
N ARG A 24 -3.39 9.53 -4.86
CA ARG A 24 -2.12 10.28 -4.76
C ARG A 24 -1.15 9.84 -5.84
N ASN A 25 -0.21 10.71 -6.24
CA ASN A 25 0.79 10.36 -7.25
C ASN A 25 1.81 9.32 -6.70
N LYS A 26 2.23 8.38 -7.54
CA LYS A 26 3.25 7.36 -7.25
C LYS A 26 4.62 7.96 -6.87
N GLU A 27 4.90 9.19 -7.30
CA GLU A 27 6.14 9.89 -7.01
C GLU A 27 6.25 10.36 -5.56
N MET A 28 5.13 10.40 -4.82
CA MET A 28 5.12 10.71 -3.39
C MET A 28 5.68 9.59 -2.50
N CYS A 29 6.26 8.54 -3.10
CA CYS A 29 6.91 7.47 -2.36
C CYS A 29 8.05 8.03 -1.48
N PRO A 30 7.99 7.88 -0.14
CA PRO A 30 9.00 8.42 0.76
C PRO A 30 10.28 7.56 0.83
N HIS A 31 10.28 6.39 0.18
CA HIS A 31 11.36 5.42 0.27
C HIS A 31 12.42 5.66 -0.80
N GLN A 32 13.66 5.85 -0.34
CA GLN A 32 14.86 5.93 -1.18
C GLN A 32 15.47 4.55 -1.42
N GLN A 33 15.30 3.63 -0.49
CA GLN A 33 15.73 2.24 -0.64
C GLN A 33 14.87 1.56 -1.71
N GLU A 34 15.54 0.94 -2.69
CA GLU A 34 14.88 0.35 -3.87
C GLU A 34 13.85 -0.71 -3.48
N THR A 35 14.20 -1.65 -2.60
CA THR A 35 13.29 -2.73 -2.18
C THR A 35 11.99 -2.20 -1.56
N LEU A 36 12.08 -1.23 -0.65
CA LEU A 36 10.92 -0.60 -0.03
C LEU A 36 10.12 0.23 -1.03
N ARG A 37 10.80 0.92 -1.95
CA ARG A 37 10.16 1.67 -3.03
C ARG A 37 9.38 0.74 -3.96
N GLN A 38 9.93 -0.41 -4.33
CA GLN A 38 9.23 -1.40 -5.15
C GLN A 38 7.99 -1.92 -4.44
N ASN A 39 8.10 -2.31 -3.17
CA ASN A 39 6.96 -2.76 -2.39
C ASN A 39 5.87 -1.68 -2.26
N TRP A 40 6.25 -0.44 -2.03
CA TRP A 40 5.34 0.71 -2.01
C TRP A 40 4.66 0.92 -3.38
N LEU A 41 5.40 0.87 -4.47
CA LEU A 41 4.84 1.03 -5.82
C LEU A 41 3.89 -0.09 -6.21
N THR A 42 4.17 -1.33 -5.77
CA THR A 42 3.28 -2.47 -5.95
C THR A 42 1.97 -2.24 -5.21
N GLY A 43 2.02 -1.90 -3.92
CA GLY A 43 0.82 -1.54 -3.16
C GLY A 43 0.05 -0.40 -3.83
N TRP A 44 0.74 0.66 -4.28
CA TRP A 44 0.11 1.80 -4.97
C TRP A 44 -0.65 1.39 -6.23
N ARG A 45 -0.11 0.48 -7.05
CA ARG A 45 -0.81 -0.04 -8.23
C ARG A 45 -2.07 -0.79 -7.85
N GLU A 46 -1.99 -1.68 -6.86
CA GLU A 46 -3.15 -2.44 -6.37
C GLU A 46 -4.23 -1.52 -5.81
N GLY A 47 -3.86 -0.56 -4.94
CA GLY A 47 -4.82 0.39 -4.38
C GLY A 47 -5.44 1.28 -5.45
N ARG A 48 -4.68 1.65 -6.48
CA ARG A 48 -5.21 2.44 -7.60
C ARG A 48 -6.19 1.64 -8.45
N GLN A 49 -5.89 0.36 -8.68
CA GLN A 49 -6.79 -0.55 -9.38
C GLN A 49 -8.08 -0.75 -8.60
N ASP A 50 -8.01 -1.02 -7.29
CA ASP A 50 -9.19 -1.21 -6.45
C ASP A 50 -10.06 0.06 -6.38
N SER A 51 -9.43 1.25 -6.39
CA SER A 51 -10.15 2.52 -6.50
C SER A 51 -10.88 2.67 -7.84
N TRP A 52 -10.34 2.15 -8.94
CA TRP A 52 -11.00 2.17 -10.25
C TRP A 52 -12.09 1.12 -10.39
N GLU A 53 -11.92 -0.03 -9.74
CA GLU A 53 -12.94 -1.08 -9.66
C GLU A 53 -14.14 -0.68 -8.78
N GLY A 54 -14.03 0.42 -8.02
CA GLY A 54 -15.13 0.99 -7.25
C GLY A 54 -15.30 0.36 -5.87
N TYR A 55 -14.27 -0.30 -5.34
CA TYR A 55 -14.31 -0.85 -3.99
C TYR A 55 -14.51 0.24 -2.95
N SER A 56 -15.28 -0.07 -1.90
CA SER A 56 -15.31 0.77 -0.71
C SER A 56 -14.00 0.64 0.06
N GLN A 57 -13.67 1.68 0.84
CA GLN A 57 -12.46 1.70 1.67
C GLN A 57 -12.38 0.50 2.63
N VAL A 58 -13.51 -0.04 3.07
CA VAL A 58 -13.56 -1.17 4.03
C VAL A 58 -13.22 -2.48 3.33
N GLU A 59 -13.78 -2.72 2.14
CA GLU A 59 -13.49 -3.92 1.33
C GLU A 59 -12.03 -3.93 0.86
N ALA A 60 -11.54 -2.77 0.42
CA ALA A 60 -10.15 -2.53 0.07
C ALA A 60 -9.20 -2.94 1.22
N LEU A 61 -9.47 -2.49 2.45
CA LEU A 61 -8.67 -2.84 3.61
C LEU A 61 -8.73 -4.34 3.93
N GLN A 62 -9.91 -4.95 3.88
CA GLN A 62 -10.06 -6.39 4.11
C GLN A 62 -9.23 -7.21 3.12
N ARG A 63 -9.23 -6.85 1.82
CA ARG A 63 -8.38 -7.50 0.81
C ARG A 63 -6.89 -7.36 1.11
N THR A 64 -6.43 -6.16 1.50
CA THR A 64 -5.00 -5.94 1.79
C THR A 64 -4.48 -6.73 2.99
N TYR A 65 -5.32 -6.98 3.99
CA TYR A 65 -4.93 -7.73 5.20
C TYR A 65 -5.21 -9.24 5.10
N ALA A 66 -5.90 -9.68 4.05
CA ALA A 66 -6.20 -11.08 3.79
C ALA A 66 -5.15 -11.78 2.90
N GLN A 67 -4.22 -11.02 2.31
CA GLN A 67 -3.03 -11.53 1.63
C GLN A 67 -1.90 -11.80 2.63
#